data_AF-A0A660MLS7-F1
#
_entry.id   AF-A0A660MLS7-F1
#
_cell.length_a   1.000
_cell.length_b   1.000
_cell.length_c   1.000
_cell.angle_alpha   90.00
_cell.angle_beta   90.00
_cell.angle_gamma   90.00
#
_symmetry.space_group_name_H-M   'P 1'
#
loop_
_entity.id
_entity.type
_entity.pdbx_description
1 polymer ?
#
loop_
_entity_poly.entity_id
_entity_poly.type
_entity_poly.pdbx_seq_one_letter_code
_entity_poly.pdbx_strand_id
1 'polypeptide(L)'
;MTSHENPNYATWIAQLAQTDDDQLSHVLPPEAYQYVVDTLLHKRFEYDYTDETEEALCQRLPELVGQPRISTTYIDPRYLDFLNDPANARYLNDNSEYLKVRDYLVWKMDNLDPLTSTEQQLVAKMPELDGERIMTFAVTPAFLHEMAERPEQLTEEQARCLSLYLDAKVMDRLPLTDDEETLFNLLARDDESMLPPGEDPLDEELAAMEYGYDIYDYAALMRRLVNLPPDTIPELAHLPQMPPLNKREIRVIRHAWDFDPADPATLAGVLGEYLRHDDVLDDTVRQTYLDGKQRYRNAFRERSADAE
;
A
#
# COMPACT_ATOMS: atom_id res chain seq x y z
N MET A 1 5.63 4.80 -27.37
CA MET A 1 4.24 4.59 -27.84
C MET A 1 3.60 3.79 -26.75
N THR A 2 2.62 4.38 -26.08
CA THR A 2 1.93 3.77 -24.94
C THR A 2 0.93 2.72 -25.42
N SER A 3 0.73 1.66 -24.63
CA SER A 3 -0.04 0.42 -24.86
C SER A 3 -1.48 0.61 -25.39
N HIS A 4 -2.06 1.81 -25.24
CA HIS A 4 -3.44 2.15 -25.60
C HIS A 4 -3.61 2.83 -26.97
N GLU A 5 -2.55 3.03 -27.74
CA GLU A 5 -2.61 3.79 -28.99
C GLU A 5 -3.27 3.04 -30.16
N ASN A 6 -3.46 1.71 -30.06
CA ASN A 6 -4.13 0.95 -31.10
C ASN A 6 -5.65 0.90 -30.85
N PRO A 7 -6.49 1.55 -31.68
CA PRO A 7 -7.93 1.62 -31.47
C PRO A 7 -8.62 0.25 -31.52
N ASN A 8 -7.94 -0.78 -32.05
CA ASN A 8 -8.48 -2.13 -32.14
C ASN A 8 -8.18 -2.99 -30.90
N TYR A 9 -7.32 -2.53 -29.98
CA TYR A 9 -6.84 -3.33 -28.84
C TYR A 9 -7.97 -3.84 -27.94
N ALA A 10 -8.90 -2.96 -27.53
CA ALA A 10 -10.06 -3.36 -26.73
C ALA A 10 -10.95 -4.40 -27.45
N THR A 11 -11.06 -4.30 -28.78
CA THR A 11 -11.81 -5.28 -29.58
C THR A 11 -11.11 -6.63 -29.62
N TRP A 12 -9.78 -6.63 -29.73
CA TRP A 12 -8.95 -7.85 -29.74
C TRP A 12 -8.95 -8.55 -28.38
N ILE A 13 -8.87 -7.81 -27.27
CA ILE A 13 -9.01 -8.34 -25.91
C ILE A 13 -10.38 -9.03 -25.76
N ALA A 14 -11.47 -8.37 -26.16
CA ALA A 14 -12.81 -8.95 -26.07
C ALA A 14 -12.97 -10.23 -26.92
N GLN A 15 -12.38 -10.27 -28.12
CA GLN A 15 -12.41 -11.44 -29.00
C GLN A 15 -11.64 -12.62 -28.40
N LEU A 16 -10.44 -12.38 -27.87
CA LEU A 16 -9.66 -13.42 -27.20
C LEU A 16 -10.36 -13.92 -25.94
N ALA A 17 -10.95 -13.04 -25.14
CA ALA A 17 -11.60 -13.40 -23.88
C ALA A 17 -12.77 -14.38 -24.08
N GLN A 18 -13.49 -14.25 -25.19
CA GLN A 18 -14.65 -15.08 -25.53
C GLN A 18 -14.30 -16.38 -26.26
N THR A 19 -13.04 -16.58 -26.63
CA THR A 19 -12.60 -17.75 -27.40
C THR A 19 -12.08 -18.84 -26.47
N ASP A 20 -12.37 -20.11 -26.77
CA ASP A 20 -11.80 -21.27 -26.09
C ASP A 20 -10.27 -21.33 -26.19
N ASP A 21 -9.62 -21.88 -25.16
CA ASP A 21 -8.15 -21.90 -24.99
C ASP A 21 -7.41 -22.51 -26.19
N ASP A 22 -7.98 -23.56 -26.78
CA ASP A 22 -7.39 -24.31 -27.89
C ASP A 22 -7.34 -23.51 -29.21
N GLN A 23 -8.03 -22.37 -29.30
CA GLN A 23 -8.12 -21.56 -30.51
C GLN A 23 -7.53 -20.16 -30.35
N LEU A 24 -7.03 -19.78 -29.16
CA LEU A 24 -6.58 -18.42 -28.83
C LEU A 24 -5.57 -17.84 -29.84
N SER A 25 -4.60 -18.64 -30.30
CA SER A 25 -3.55 -18.21 -31.24
C SER A 25 -4.02 -18.06 -32.70
N HIS A 26 -5.29 -18.38 -32.98
CA HIS A 26 -5.88 -18.35 -34.32
C HIS A 26 -7.08 -17.40 -34.45
N VAL A 27 -7.54 -16.82 -33.34
CA VAL A 27 -8.65 -15.86 -33.29
C VAL A 27 -8.32 -14.57 -34.02
N LEU A 28 -7.08 -14.11 -33.85
CA LEU A 28 -6.58 -12.86 -34.38
C LEU A 28 -5.54 -13.13 -35.48
N PRO A 29 -5.36 -12.19 -36.43
CA PRO A 29 -4.19 -12.18 -37.28
C PRO A 29 -2.91 -12.24 -36.43
N PRO A 30 -1.84 -12.95 -36.85
CA PRO A 30 -0.64 -13.15 -36.04
C PRO A 30 -0.01 -11.85 -35.50
N GLU A 31 -0.01 -10.79 -36.30
CA GLU A 31 0.52 -9.48 -35.89
C GLU A 31 -0.34 -8.82 -34.79
N ALA A 32 -1.66 -8.99 -34.84
CA ALA A 32 -2.57 -8.48 -33.81
C ALA A 32 -2.51 -9.33 -32.54
N TYR A 33 -2.38 -10.65 -32.66
CA TYR A 33 -2.15 -11.55 -31.53
C TYR A 33 -0.84 -11.21 -30.81
N GLN A 34 0.26 -11.08 -31.57
CA GLN A 34 1.56 -10.73 -31.01
C GLN A 34 1.53 -9.34 -30.34
N TYR A 35 0.86 -8.37 -30.95
CA TYR A 35 0.68 -7.06 -30.33
C TYR A 35 -0.05 -7.14 -28.99
N VAL A 36 -1.12 -7.95 -28.89
CA VAL A 36 -1.83 -8.15 -27.61
C VAL A 36 -0.94 -8.83 -26.58
N VAL A 37 -0.22 -9.90 -26.95
CA VAL A 37 0.70 -10.60 -26.06
C VAL A 37 1.81 -9.68 -25.57
N ASP A 38 2.46 -8.94 -26.46
CA ASP A 38 3.54 -8.00 -26.12
C ASP A 38 3.02 -6.86 -25.23
N THR A 39 1.80 -6.37 -25.51
CA THR A 39 1.18 -5.33 -24.70
C THR A 39 0.83 -5.85 -23.30
N LEU A 40 0.21 -7.03 -23.17
CA LEU A 40 -0.10 -7.63 -21.87
C LEU A 40 1.16 -8.01 -21.09
N LEU A 41 2.23 -8.47 -21.76
CA LEU A 41 3.54 -8.63 -21.14
C LEU A 41 4.03 -7.29 -20.60
N HIS A 42 4.08 -6.26 -21.45
CA HIS A 42 4.57 -4.95 -21.07
C HIS A 42 3.78 -4.35 -19.90
N LYS A 43 2.45 -4.46 -19.92
CA LYS A 43 1.58 -4.02 -18.81
C LYS A 43 1.93 -4.72 -17.49
N ARG A 44 2.13 -6.05 -17.54
CA ARG A 44 2.55 -6.86 -16.38
C ARG A 44 3.94 -6.50 -15.83
N PHE A 45 4.78 -5.81 -16.61
CA PHE A 45 6.13 -5.45 -16.22
C PHE A 45 6.28 -3.95 -15.89
N GLU A 46 5.56 -3.01 -16.53
CA GLU A 46 5.82 -1.56 -16.44
C GLU A 46 4.78 -0.74 -15.67
N TYR A 47 4.16 -1.29 -14.62
CA TYR A 47 3.16 -0.58 -13.78
C TYR A 47 1.86 -0.20 -14.50
N ASP A 48 1.56 -0.80 -15.64
CA ASP A 48 0.34 -0.48 -16.40
C ASP A 48 -0.80 -1.41 -15.97
N TYR A 49 -1.98 -0.84 -15.74
CA TYR A 49 -3.12 -1.58 -15.18
C TYR A 49 -3.64 -2.64 -16.17
N THR A 50 -3.87 -3.85 -15.67
CA THR A 50 -4.64 -4.88 -16.37
C THR A 50 -6.06 -4.95 -15.79
N ASP A 51 -7.08 -4.78 -16.62
CA ASP A 51 -8.46 -4.99 -16.19
C ASP A 51 -8.78 -6.48 -15.97
N GLU A 52 -9.96 -6.80 -15.40
CA GLU A 52 -10.36 -8.18 -15.10
C GLU A 52 -10.34 -9.12 -16.33
N THR A 53 -10.57 -8.57 -17.53
CA THR A 53 -10.59 -9.34 -18.78
C THR A 53 -9.18 -9.61 -19.28
N GLU A 54 -8.32 -8.60 -19.27
CA GLU A 54 -6.89 -8.71 -19.56
C GLU A 54 -6.18 -9.66 -18.59
N GLU A 55 -6.59 -9.62 -17.33
CA GLU A 55 -6.10 -10.46 -16.25
C GLU A 55 -6.49 -11.93 -16.43
N ALA A 56 -7.75 -12.20 -16.78
CA ALA A 56 -8.22 -13.53 -17.15
C ALA A 56 -7.49 -14.07 -18.38
N LEU A 57 -7.18 -13.22 -19.36
CA LEU A 57 -6.39 -13.59 -20.53
C LEU A 57 -4.93 -13.90 -20.18
N CYS A 58 -4.32 -13.15 -19.26
CA CYS A 58 -2.96 -13.44 -18.79
C CYS A 58 -2.82 -14.81 -18.11
N GLN A 59 -3.92 -15.37 -17.59
CA GLN A 59 -3.98 -16.70 -17.00
C GLN A 59 -4.28 -17.81 -18.02
N ARG A 60 -4.62 -17.47 -19.26
CA ARG A 60 -5.06 -18.42 -20.30
C ARG A 60 -4.14 -18.44 -21.51
N LEU A 61 -3.58 -17.29 -21.91
CA LEU A 61 -2.68 -17.18 -23.05
C LEU A 61 -1.38 -17.96 -22.79
N PRO A 62 -1.04 -18.98 -23.60
CA PRO A 62 0.12 -19.84 -23.36
C PRO A 62 1.44 -19.10 -23.18
N GLU A 63 1.61 -17.96 -23.86
CA GLU A 63 2.79 -17.11 -23.82
C GLU A 63 2.92 -16.34 -22.48
N LEU A 64 1.80 -16.15 -21.79
CA LEU A 64 1.68 -15.38 -20.54
C LEU A 64 1.52 -16.28 -19.30
N VAL A 65 1.00 -17.48 -19.49
CA VAL A 65 0.84 -18.49 -18.43
C VAL A 65 2.21 -18.87 -17.89
N GLY A 66 2.36 -18.75 -16.57
CA GLY A 66 3.61 -19.05 -15.88
C GLY A 66 4.65 -17.94 -15.91
N GLN A 67 4.46 -16.86 -16.69
CA GLN A 67 5.27 -15.65 -16.57
C GLN A 67 5.05 -15.02 -15.19
N PRO A 68 6.06 -14.36 -14.60
CA PRO A 68 5.92 -13.68 -13.31
C PRO A 68 5.07 -12.41 -13.41
N ARG A 69 4.42 -12.03 -12.30
CA ARG A 69 3.64 -10.80 -12.16
C ARG A 69 4.42 -9.79 -11.34
N ILE A 70 4.36 -8.52 -11.72
CA ILE A 70 5.04 -7.44 -11.01
C ILE A 70 4.08 -6.27 -10.91
N SER A 71 3.85 -5.82 -9.69
CA SER A 71 3.08 -4.63 -9.35
C SER A 71 3.66 -4.06 -8.04
N THR A 72 3.32 -2.82 -7.74
CA THR A 72 3.72 -2.16 -6.48
C THR A 72 3.25 -2.94 -5.24
N THR A 73 2.18 -3.71 -5.34
CA THR A 73 1.58 -4.46 -4.21
C THR A 73 1.86 -5.96 -4.24
N TYR A 74 2.44 -6.48 -5.31
CA TYR A 74 2.71 -7.91 -5.49
C TYR A 74 3.78 -8.17 -6.54
N ILE A 75 4.79 -8.97 -6.19
CA ILE A 75 5.76 -9.55 -7.13
C ILE A 75 5.74 -11.08 -6.99
N ASP A 76 5.70 -11.78 -8.12
CA ASP A 76 5.76 -13.25 -8.15
C ASP A 76 7.05 -13.74 -7.48
N PRO A 77 6.98 -14.64 -6.48
CA PRO A 77 8.15 -15.14 -5.76
C PRO A 77 9.24 -15.71 -6.68
N ARG A 78 8.86 -16.35 -7.79
CA ARG A 78 9.82 -16.93 -8.75
C ARG A 78 10.65 -15.85 -9.45
N TYR A 79 10.09 -14.66 -9.60
CA TYR A 79 10.80 -13.51 -10.14
C TYR A 79 11.76 -12.90 -9.13
N LEU A 80 11.33 -12.80 -7.87
CA LEU A 80 12.21 -12.38 -6.79
C LEU A 80 13.39 -13.34 -6.65
N ASP A 81 13.17 -14.65 -6.75
CA ASP A 81 14.22 -15.66 -6.77
C ASP A 81 15.17 -15.48 -7.96
N PHE A 82 14.61 -15.23 -9.16
CA PHE A 82 15.38 -14.94 -10.37
C PHE A 82 16.27 -13.71 -10.20
N LEU A 83 15.75 -12.60 -9.67
CA LEU A 83 16.50 -11.36 -9.45
C LEU A 83 17.52 -11.50 -8.32
N ASN A 84 17.24 -12.34 -7.33
CA ASN A 84 18.12 -12.56 -6.20
C ASN A 84 19.33 -13.44 -6.56
N ASP A 85 19.25 -14.23 -7.63
CA ASP A 85 20.35 -15.05 -8.14
C ASP A 85 21.55 -14.17 -8.56
N PRO A 86 22.77 -14.43 -8.05
CA PRO A 86 23.99 -13.73 -8.46
C PRO A 86 24.24 -13.71 -9.98
N ALA A 87 23.83 -14.75 -10.71
CA ALA A 87 23.95 -14.81 -12.17
C ALA A 87 23.11 -13.74 -12.89
N ASN A 88 22.07 -13.24 -12.22
CA ASN A 88 21.10 -12.29 -12.74
C ASN A 88 21.22 -10.89 -12.09
N ALA A 89 22.23 -10.66 -11.26
CA ALA A 89 22.37 -9.41 -10.48
C ALA A 89 22.36 -8.14 -11.36
N ARG A 90 22.75 -8.24 -12.63
CA ARG A 90 22.68 -7.13 -13.59
C ARG A 90 21.27 -6.57 -13.80
N TYR A 91 20.23 -7.39 -13.64
CA TYR A 91 18.84 -6.96 -13.80
C TYR A 91 18.37 -6.18 -12.59
N LEU A 92 18.78 -6.56 -11.38
CA LEU A 92 18.52 -5.74 -10.18
C LEU A 92 19.30 -4.42 -10.20
N ASN A 93 20.43 -4.36 -10.93
CA ASN A 93 21.16 -3.11 -11.15
C ASN A 93 20.52 -2.23 -12.26
N ASP A 94 19.49 -2.71 -12.95
CA ASP A 94 18.67 -1.87 -13.81
C ASP A 94 17.78 -0.99 -12.91
N ASN A 95 17.86 0.33 -13.09
CA ASN A 95 17.09 1.27 -12.28
C ASN A 95 15.59 0.96 -12.31
N SER A 96 15.04 0.46 -13.42
CA SER A 96 13.60 0.19 -13.51
C SER A 96 13.16 -0.98 -12.63
N GLU A 97 13.90 -2.10 -12.65
CA GLU A 97 13.60 -3.28 -11.84
C GLU A 97 13.98 -3.07 -10.37
N TYR A 98 15.06 -2.34 -10.12
CA TYR A 98 15.45 -1.93 -8.78
C TYR A 98 14.31 -1.17 -8.08
N LEU A 99 13.75 -0.16 -8.74
CA LEU A 99 12.67 0.65 -8.21
C LEU A 99 11.41 -0.19 -7.96
N LYS A 100 11.06 -1.12 -8.86
CA LYS A 100 9.91 -2.04 -8.68
C LYS A 100 10.03 -2.90 -7.43
N VAL A 101 11.16 -3.56 -7.28
CA VAL A 101 11.40 -4.43 -6.12
C VAL A 101 11.48 -3.61 -4.84
N ARG A 102 12.13 -2.45 -4.88
CA ARG A 102 12.20 -1.52 -3.75
C ARG A 102 10.80 -1.09 -3.31
N ASP A 103 9.97 -0.60 -4.22
CA ASP A 103 8.64 -0.08 -3.90
C ASP A 103 7.72 -1.18 -3.36
N TYR A 104 7.81 -2.40 -3.90
CA TYR A 104 7.13 -3.58 -3.36
C TYR A 104 7.59 -3.97 -1.94
N LEU A 105 8.89 -3.93 -1.67
CA LEU A 105 9.44 -4.26 -0.35
C LEU A 105 9.06 -3.19 0.68
N VAL A 106 9.16 -1.90 0.32
CA VAL A 106 8.67 -0.79 1.15
C VAL A 106 7.20 -0.97 1.48
N TRP A 107 6.37 -1.27 0.47
CA TRP A 107 4.95 -1.54 0.67
C TRP A 107 4.68 -2.64 1.70
N LYS A 108 5.42 -3.76 1.63
CA LYS A 108 5.26 -4.85 2.60
C LYS A 108 5.75 -4.45 3.99
N MET A 109 6.88 -3.75 4.08
CA MET A 109 7.44 -3.28 5.35
C MET A 109 6.47 -2.29 6.04
N ASP A 110 5.91 -1.33 5.31
CA ASP A 110 4.91 -0.39 5.82
C ASP A 110 3.64 -1.09 6.29
N ASN A 111 3.25 -2.18 5.62
CA ASN A 111 2.12 -3.01 6.01
C ASN A 111 2.39 -3.94 7.20
N LEU A 112 3.66 -4.04 7.62
CA LEU A 112 4.15 -5.05 8.57
C LEU A 112 3.84 -6.49 8.08
N ASP A 113 3.84 -6.69 6.77
CA ASP A 113 3.64 -8.00 6.16
C ASP A 113 4.98 -8.79 6.23
N PRO A 114 4.98 -10.04 6.71
CA PRO A 114 6.21 -10.82 6.82
C PRO A 114 6.93 -11.00 5.49
N LEU A 115 8.25 -10.78 5.51
CA LEU A 115 9.13 -11.03 4.38
C LEU A 115 9.64 -12.47 4.37
N THR A 116 9.58 -13.07 3.19
CA THR A 116 10.22 -14.35 2.87
C THR A 116 11.74 -14.22 2.91
N SER A 117 12.46 -15.35 2.99
CA SER A 117 13.92 -15.34 3.00
C SER A 117 14.53 -14.68 1.75
N THR A 118 13.91 -14.83 0.58
CA THR A 118 14.35 -14.17 -0.66
C THR A 118 14.16 -12.66 -0.57
N GLU A 119 13.01 -12.19 -0.08
CA GLU A 119 12.74 -10.76 0.11
C GLU A 119 13.73 -10.14 1.12
N GLN A 120 14.03 -10.83 2.23
CA GLN A 120 15.03 -10.37 3.20
C GLN A 120 16.43 -10.21 2.57
N GLN A 121 16.83 -11.15 1.71
CA GLN A 121 18.10 -11.07 0.98
C GLN A 121 18.12 -9.92 -0.04
N LEU A 122 16.98 -9.60 -0.64
CA LEU A 122 16.83 -8.46 -1.54
C LEU A 122 16.89 -7.13 -0.77
N VAL A 123 16.26 -7.04 0.42
CA VAL A 123 16.42 -5.87 1.30
C VAL A 123 17.89 -5.64 1.65
N ALA A 124 18.65 -6.69 1.97
CA ALA A 124 20.09 -6.57 2.25
C ALA A 124 20.93 -6.04 1.06
N LYS A 125 20.39 -6.05 -0.17
CA LYS A 125 21.01 -5.47 -1.37
C LYS A 125 20.58 -4.01 -1.63
N MET A 126 19.66 -3.47 -0.83
CA MET A 126 19.08 -2.13 -0.95
C MET A 126 19.37 -1.33 0.32
N PRO A 127 20.51 -0.62 0.39
CA PRO A 127 20.99 0.01 1.62
C PRO A 127 20.10 1.13 2.17
N GLU A 128 19.20 1.68 1.36
CA GLU A 128 18.18 2.65 1.78
C GLU A 128 17.01 2.02 2.54
N LEU A 129 16.86 0.69 2.47
CA LEU A 129 15.82 -0.03 3.19
C LEU A 129 16.34 -0.43 4.56
N ASP A 130 15.57 -0.07 5.59
CA ASP A 130 15.91 -0.39 6.96
C ASP A 130 15.57 -1.85 7.29
N GLY A 131 16.60 -2.69 7.34
CA GLY A 131 16.47 -4.11 7.68
C GLY A 131 15.91 -4.36 9.08
N GLU A 132 15.99 -3.39 9.99
CA GLU A 132 15.47 -3.54 11.36
C GLU A 132 13.94 -3.51 11.40
N ARG A 133 13.30 -2.87 10.41
CA ARG A 133 11.82 -2.79 10.26
C ARG A 133 11.20 -4.03 9.62
N ILE A 134 12.00 -5.04 9.25
CA ILE A 134 11.48 -6.25 8.61
C ILE A 134 10.65 -7.06 9.60
N MET A 135 9.43 -7.40 9.21
CA MET A 135 8.66 -8.47 9.87
C MET A 135 9.10 -9.82 9.28
N THR A 136 9.43 -10.80 10.10
CA THR A 136 9.69 -12.19 9.66
C THR A 136 8.58 -13.14 10.08
N PHE A 137 7.70 -12.68 10.97
CA PHE A 137 6.63 -13.44 11.59
C PHE A 137 5.34 -12.62 11.59
N ALA A 138 4.20 -13.27 11.32
CA ALA A 138 2.90 -12.62 11.32
C ALA A 138 2.35 -12.49 12.76
N VAL A 139 2.19 -11.26 13.24
CA VAL A 139 1.52 -10.99 14.51
C VAL A 139 0.00 -11.06 14.29
N THR A 140 -0.60 -12.17 14.72
CA THR A 140 -2.04 -12.43 14.57
C THR A 140 -2.78 -12.27 15.90
N PRO A 141 -4.11 -12.05 15.91
CA PRO A 141 -4.88 -12.00 17.15
C PRO A 141 -4.75 -13.25 18.02
N ALA A 142 -4.69 -14.44 17.39
CA ALA A 142 -4.49 -15.70 18.12
C ALA A 142 -3.13 -15.76 18.81
N PHE A 143 -2.07 -15.29 18.12
CA PHE A 143 -0.74 -15.19 18.68
C PHE A 143 -0.67 -14.19 19.83
N LEU A 144 -1.29 -13.00 19.68
CA LEU A 144 -1.34 -11.98 20.74
C LEU A 144 -2.00 -12.55 22.00
N HIS A 145 -3.14 -13.23 21.85
CA HIS A 145 -3.83 -13.84 22.98
C HIS A 145 -2.98 -14.93 23.65
N GLU A 146 -2.40 -15.85 22.87
CA GLU A 146 -1.57 -16.94 23.40
C GLU A 146 -0.34 -16.41 24.16
N MET A 147 0.33 -15.39 23.61
CA MET A 147 1.52 -14.81 24.24
C MET A 147 1.19 -13.89 25.42
N ALA A 148 0.00 -13.27 25.45
CA ALA A 148 -0.46 -12.53 26.62
C ALA A 148 -0.69 -13.48 27.82
N GLU A 149 -1.17 -14.70 27.57
CA GLU A 149 -1.31 -15.71 28.63
C GLU A 149 0.01 -16.38 29.03
N ARG A 150 0.96 -16.52 28.09
CA ARG A 150 2.22 -17.27 28.26
C ARG A 150 3.43 -16.55 27.66
N PRO A 151 3.80 -15.37 28.18
CA PRO A 151 4.86 -14.55 27.59
C PRO A 151 6.24 -15.21 27.63
N GLU A 152 6.48 -16.17 28.53
CA GLU A 152 7.74 -16.92 28.61
C GLU A 152 8.02 -17.82 27.40
N GLN A 153 7.03 -17.99 26.50
CA GLN A 153 7.16 -18.78 25.28
C GLN A 153 7.61 -17.94 24.07
N LEU A 154 7.68 -16.62 24.22
CA LEU A 154 8.17 -15.72 23.18
C LEU A 154 9.63 -16.05 22.86
N THR A 155 9.88 -16.39 21.59
CA THR A 155 11.25 -16.39 21.05
C THR A 155 11.73 -14.96 20.83
N GLU A 156 13.05 -14.74 20.79
CA GLU A 156 13.65 -13.42 20.54
C GLU A 156 13.13 -12.78 19.24
N GLU A 157 13.00 -13.57 18.17
CA GLU A 157 12.51 -13.07 16.88
C GLU A 157 11.02 -12.70 16.92
N GLN A 158 10.21 -13.46 17.67
CA GLN A 158 8.80 -13.14 17.88
C GLN A 158 8.63 -11.89 18.75
N ALA A 159 9.46 -11.74 19.79
CA ALA A 159 9.47 -10.55 20.64
C ALA A 159 9.86 -9.29 19.83
N ARG A 160 10.87 -9.38 18.95
CA ARG A 160 11.25 -8.29 18.04
C ARG A 160 10.12 -7.91 17.09
N CYS A 161 9.51 -8.88 16.40
CA CYS A 161 8.36 -8.61 15.52
C CYS A 161 7.16 -8.04 16.28
N LEU A 162 6.92 -8.52 17.50
CA LEU A 162 5.85 -8.01 18.37
C LEU A 162 6.11 -6.57 18.81
N SER A 163 7.36 -6.22 19.16
CA SER A 163 7.74 -4.83 19.46
C SER A 163 7.43 -3.93 18.27
N LEU A 164 7.94 -4.25 17.08
CA LEU A 164 7.68 -3.47 15.86
C LEU A 164 6.19 -3.29 15.58
N TYR A 165 5.39 -4.34 15.77
CA TYR A 165 3.95 -4.29 15.60
C TYR A 165 3.27 -3.32 16.58
N LEU A 166 3.63 -3.41 17.87
CA LEU A 166 3.06 -2.57 18.91
C LEU A 166 3.55 -1.12 18.79
N ASP A 167 4.84 -0.91 18.50
CA ASP A 167 5.44 0.40 18.26
C ASP A 167 4.75 1.10 17.09
N ALA A 168 4.55 0.38 15.97
CA ALA A 168 3.79 0.92 14.84
C ALA A 168 2.36 1.29 15.24
N LYS A 169 1.69 0.45 16.04
CA LYS A 169 0.32 0.72 16.51
C LYS A 169 0.25 1.96 17.41
N VAL A 170 1.23 2.12 18.30
CA VAL A 170 1.38 3.29 19.19
C VAL A 170 1.71 4.55 18.40
N MET A 171 2.59 4.47 17.39
CA MET A 171 2.90 5.57 16.48
C MET A 171 1.67 5.96 15.65
N ASP A 172 0.89 4.98 15.22
CA ASP A 172 -0.34 5.16 14.43
C ASP A 172 -1.54 5.58 15.29
N ARG A 173 -1.34 5.75 16.60
CA ARG A 173 -2.38 6.15 17.57
C ARG A 173 -3.61 5.24 17.56
N LEU A 174 -3.40 3.98 17.21
CA LEU A 174 -4.47 2.99 17.22
C LEU A 174 -4.65 2.44 18.65
N PRO A 175 -5.89 2.22 19.10
CA PRO A 175 -6.14 1.69 20.43
C PRO A 175 -5.56 0.28 20.57
N LEU A 176 -4.87 0.04 21.67
CA LEU A 176 -4.42 -1.29 22.06
C LEU A 176 -5.60 -2.09 22.64
N THR A 177 -5.65 -3.38 22.34
CA THR A 177 -6.52 -4.34 23.04
C THR A 177 -5.90 -4.72 24.39
N ASP A 178 -6.68 -5.32 25.28
CA ASP A 178 -6.18 -5.78 26.59
C ASP A 178 -4.95 -6.72 26.49
N ASP A 179 -4.96 -7.62 25.50
CA ASP A 179 -3.83 -8.53 25.22
C ASP A 179 -2.59 -7.77 24.74
N GLU A 180 -2.78 -6.81 23.82
CA GLU A 180 -1.69 -5.98 23.30
C GLU A 180 -1.13 -5.04 24.38
N GLU A 181 -1.97 -4.45 25.24
CA GLU A 181 -1.53 -3.62 26.36
C GLU A 181 -0.74 -4.44 27.38
N THR A 182 -1.17 -5.67 27.66
CA THR A 182 -0.45 -6.61 28.52
C THR A 182 0.95 -6.90 27.97
N LEU A 183 1.03 -7.20 26.68
CA LEU A 183 2.28 -7.49 25.98
C LEU A 183 3.17 -6.25 25.84
N PHE A 184 2.61 -5.09 25.53
CA PHE A 184 3.32 -3.83 25.45
C PHE A 184 3.98 -3.49 26.78
N ASN A 185 3.24 -3.55 27.89
CA ASN A 185 3.79 -3.29 29.23
C ASN A 185 4.86 -4.31 29.65
N LEU A 186 4.81 -5.53 29.10
CA LEU A 186 5.83 -6.55 29.35
C LEU A 186 7.13 -6.25 28.60
N LEU A 187 7.04 -5.81 27.35
CA LEU A 187 8.20 -5.48 26.50
C LEU A 187 8.81 -4.11 26.84
N ALA A 188 7.98 -3.09 27.08
CA ALA A 188 8.40 -1.73 27.41
C ALA A 188 9.13 -1.62 28.76
N ARG A 189 9.00 -2.63 29.64
CA ARG A 189 9.71 -2.66 30.93
C ARG A 189 11.23 -2.76 30.79
N ASP A 190 11.73 -3.21 29.63
CA ASP A 190 13.16 -3.35 29.38
C ASP A 190 13.73 -2.25 28.46
N ASP A 191 12.88 -1.37 27.89
CA ASP A 191 13.29 -0.31 26.97
C ASP A 191 12.64 1.05 27.32
N GLU A 192 13.40 1.94 27.97
CA GLU A 192 12.97 3.30 28.32
C GLU A 192 12.69 4.19 27.09
N SER A 193 13.02 3.74 25.87
CA SER A 193 12.75 4.49 24.63
C SER A 193 11.33 4.32 24.11
N MET A 194 10.56 3.35 24.62
CA MET A 194 9.15 3.21 24.24
C MET A 194 8.35 4.38 24.80
N LEU A 195 7.91 5.26 23.91
CA LEU A 195 6.96 6.32 24.25
C LEU A 195 5.68 5.67 24.78
N PRO A 196 5.13 6.14 25.92
CA PRO A 196 3.84 5.64 26.37
C PRO A 196 2.80 5.89 25.26
N PRO A 197 1.78 5.04 25.12
CA PRO A 197 0.65 5.32 24.25
C PRO A 197 0.10 6.70 24.60
N GLY A 198 0.36 7.66 23.73
CA GLY A 198 -0.09 9.04 23.86
C GLY A 198 -1.32 9.23 23.01
N GLU A 199 -2.28 10.01 23.49
CA GLU A 199 -3.47 10.36 22.70
C GLU A 199 -3.16 11.42 21.64
N ASP A 200 -2.06 12.18 21.77
CA ASP A 200 -1.74 13.32 20.91
C ASP A 200 -1.33 12.91 19.48
N PRO A 201 -1.80 13.59 18.41
CA PRO A 201 -1.40 13.28 17.04
C PRO A 201 0.12 13.38 16.88
N LEU A 202 0.68 12.59 15.96
CA LEU A 202 2.08 12.78 15.56
C LEU A 202 2.28 14.24 15.14
N ASP A 203 3.44 14.80 15.47
CA ASP A 203 3.83 16.10 14.91
C ASP A 203 3.79 16.01 13.39
N GLU A 204 3.45 17.12 12.73
CA GLU A 204 3.32 17.24 11.28
C GLU A 204 4.54 16.69 10.54
N GLU A 205 5.73 17.00 11.05
CA GLU A 205 7.00 16.55 10.47
C GLU A 205 7.14 15.03 10.53
N LEU A 206 6.76 14.42 11.66
CA LEU A 206 6.85 12.98 11.87
C LEU A 206 5.80 12.22 11.06
N ALA A 207 4.57 12.75 10.98
CA ALA A 207 3.54 12.20 10.11
C ALA A 207 3.95 12.27 8.63
N ALA A 208 4.50 13.41 8.19
CA ALA A 208 5.00 13.58 6.83
C ALA A 208 6.18 12.65 6.51
N MET A 209 7.06 12.39 7.48
CA MET A 209 8.14 11.42 7.31
C MET A 209 7.64 9.98 7.15
N GLU A 210 6.64 9.57 7.93
CA GLU A 210 6.12 8.19 7.89
C GLU A 210 5.17 7.93 6.72
N TYR A 211 4.34 8.91 6.34
CA TYR A 211 3.27 8.73 5.35
C TYR A 211 3.51 9.50 4.04
N GLY A 212 4.53 10.35 3.98
CA GLY A 212 4.77 11.28 2.86
C GLY A 212 3.86 12.51 2.86
N TYR A 213 2.91 12.60 3.78
CA TYR A 213 2.01 13.72 4.02
C TYR A 213 1.49 13.66 5.46
N ASP A 214 0.90 14.76 5.95
CA ASP A 214 0.25 14.71 7.25
C ASP A 214 -1.14 14.03 7.16
N ILE A 215 -1.18 12.77 7.56
CA ILE A 215 -2.40 11.95 7.58
C ILE A 215 -3.46 12.42 8.60
N TYR A 216 -3.06 13.25 9.58
CA TYR A 216 -3.93 13.85 10.60
C TYR A 216 -4.36 15.29 10.24
N ASP A 217 -3.92 15.83 9.11
CA ASP A 217 -4.43 17.05 8.50
C ASP A 217 -5.49 16.71 7.44
N TYR A 218 -6.72 17.21 7.60
CA TYR A 218 -7.82 16.82 6.73
C TYR A 218 -7.59 17.30 5.29
N ALA A 219 -7.02 18.49 5.11
CA ALA A 219 -6.77 19.04 3.78
C ALA A 219 -5.63 18.28 3.08
N ALA A 220 -4.57 17.91 3.80
CA ALA A 220 -3.51 17.05 3.27
C ALA A 220 -4.03 15.66 2.89
N LEU A 221 -4.85 15.04 3.75
CA LEU A 221 -5.49 13.76 3.45
C LEU A 221 -6.39 13.84 2.20
N MET A 222 -7.27 14.83 2.10
CA MET A 222 -8.14 14.96 0.92
C MET A 222 -7.32 15.13 -0.37
N ARG A 223 -6.22 15.89 -0.34
CA ARG A 223 -5.29 15.98 -1.48
C ARG A 223 -4.63 14.63 -1.80
N ARG A 224 -4.25 13.84 -0.80
CA ARG A 224 -3.73 12.47 -1.02
C ARG A 224 -4.78 11.58 -1.69
N LEU A 225 -6.03 11.62 -1.23
CA LEU A 225 -7.11 10.76 -1.72
C LEU A 225 -7.58 11.13 -3.14
N VAL A 226 -7.61 12.42 -3.48
CA VAL A 226 -7.94 12.89 -4.85
C VAL A 226 -6.91 12.42 -5.88
N ASN A 227 -5.65 12.25 -5.46
CA ASN A 227 -4.55 11.84 -6.34
C ASN A 227 -4.24 10.33 -6.28
N LEU A 228 -5.13 9.52 -5.72
CA LEU A 228 -4.98 8.07 -5.76
C LEU A 228 -5.02 7.54 -7.20
N PRO A 229 -4.43 6.36 -7.45
CA PRO A 229 -4.51 5.71 -8.75
C PRO A 229 -5.97 5.65 -9.23
N PRO A 230 -6.22 5.88 -10.53
CA PRO A 230 -7.54 6.06 -11.11
C PRO A 230 -8.38 4.79 -11.19
N ASP A 231 -7.94 3.68 -10.59
CA ASP A 231 -8.75 2.47 -10.41
C ASP A 231 -10.11 2.77 -9.73
N THR A 232 -10.24 3.96 -9.12
CA THR A 232 -11.49 4.51 -8.57
C THR A 232 -12.19 5.55 -9.45
N ILE A 233 -11.51 6.23 -10.38
CA ILE A 233 -12.05 7.33 -11.23
C ILE A 233 -11.35 7.38 -12.61
N PRO A 234 -11.99 6.86 -13.70
CA PRO A 234 -11.40 6.79 -15.03
C PRO A 234 -10.97 8.14 -15.66
N GLU A 235 -11.54 9.26 -15.22
CA GLU A 235 -11.23 10.59 -15.78
C GLU A 235 -9.84 11.12 -15.39
N LEU A 236 -9.17 10.51 -14.40
CA LEU A 236 -7.90 10.97 -13.84
C LEU A 236 -6.68 10.11 -14.26
N ALA A 237 -6.86 9.17 -15.20
CA ALA A 237 -5.85 8.23 -15.73
C ALA A 237 -4.53 8.84 -16.25
N HIS A 238 -4.47 10.14 -16.48
CA HIS A 238 -3.38 10.84 -17.15
C HIS A 238 -2.47 11.65 -16.20
N LEU A 239 -2.76 11.68 -14.89
CA LEU A 239 -1.96 12.40 -13.91
C LEU A 239 -0.83 11.53 -13.32
N PRO A 240 0.27 12.12 -12.81
CA PRO A 240 1.30 11.37 -12.09
C PRO A 240 0.67 10.60 -10.93
N GLN A 241 0.73 9.27 -11.00
CA GLN A 241 0.01 8.40 -10.07
C GLN A 241 0.76 8.33 -8.75
N MET A 242 0.11 8.76 -7.67
CA MET A 242 0.60 8.44 -6.32
C MET A 242 0.39 6.93 -6.07
N PRO A 243 1.20 6.28 -5.21
CA PRO A 243 1.00 4.87 -4.89
C PRO A 243 -0.41 4.61 -4.31
N PRO A 244 -0.95 3.38 -4.40
CA PRO A 244 -2.20 3.03 -3.72
C PRO A 244 -2.10 3.25 -2.19
N LEU A 245 -3.23 3.22 -1.48
CA LEU A 245 -3.21 3.28 0.00
C LEU A 245 -2.80 1.93 0.58
N ASN A 246 -1.78 1.92 1.43
CA ASN A 246 -1.38 0.69 2.13
C ASN A 246 -2.37 0.35 3.27
N LYS A 247 -2.31 -0.89 3.79
CA LYS A 247 -3.19 -1.35 4.89
C LYS A 247 -3.01 -0.50 6.15
N ARG A 248 -1.81 0.02 6.40
CA ARG A 248 -1.50 0.90 7.54
C ARG A 248 -2.25 2.24 7.40
N GLU A 249 -2.10 2.92 6.26
CA GLU A 249 -2.82 4.14 5.90
C GLU A 249 -4.34 3.94 6.02
N ILE A 250 -4.89 2.87 5.44
CA ILE A 250 -6.33 2.57 5.51
C ILE A 250 -6.81 2.44 6.96
N ARG A 251 -6.05 1.75 7.82
CA ARG A 251 -6.38 1.60 9.25
C ARG A 251 -6.37 2.95 9.98
N VAL A 252 -5.33 3.76 9.77
CA VAL A 252 -5.23 5.09 10.37
C VAL A 252 -6.37 5.99 9.90
N ILE A 253 -6.69 5.98 8.61
CA ILE A 253 -7.77 6.82 8.08
C ILE A 253 -9.12 6.44 8.69
N ARG A 254 -9.42 5.13 8.75
CA ARG A 254 -10.64 4.61 9.38
C ARG A 254 -10.76 5.06 10.83
N HIS A 255 -9.66 4.99 11.58
CA HIS A 255 -9.65 5.37 12.97
C HIS A 255 -9.76 6.89 13.16
N ALA A 256 -8.93 7.67 12.46
CA ALA A 256 -8.82 9.10 12.66
C ALA A 256 -10.01 9.89 12.08
N TRP A 257 -10.62 9.39 11.01
CA TRP A 257 -11.61 10.15 10.23
C TRP A 257 -12.99 9.49 10.12
N ASP A 258 -13.16 8.29 10.70
CA ASP A 258 -14.46 7.59 10.78
C ASP A 258 -15.10 7.28 9.41
N PHE A 259 -14.26 6.94 8.42
CA PHE A 259 -14.72 6.45 7.12
C PHE A 259 -13.75 5.42 6.54
N ASP A 260 -14.25 4.53 5.67
CA ASP A 260 -13.43 3.53 5.02
C ASP A 260 -12.94 4.04 3.63
N PRO A 261 -11.65 4.39 3.46
CA PRO A 261 -11.14 4.84 2.17
C PRO A 261 -11.01 3.68 1.15
N ALA A 262 -11.13 2.42 1.59
CA ALA A 262 -11.13 1.27 0.70
C ALA A 262 -12.53 0.91 0.17
N ASP A 263 -13.60 1.51 0.73
CA ASP A 263 -14.95 1.39 0.17
C ASP A 263 -15.19 2.48 -0.89
N PRO A 264 -15.34 2.14 -2.18
CA PRO A 264 -15.48 3.13 -3.24
C PRO A 264 -16.68 4.06 -3.06
N ALA A 265 -17.79 3.57 -2.50
CA ALA A 265 -18.98 4.38 -2.29
C ALA A 265 -18.78 5.43 -1.18
N THR A 266 -18.18 5.02 -0.07
CA THR A 266 -17.80 5.92 1.03
C THR A 266 -16.78 6.95 0.55
N LEU A 267 -15.73 6.51 -0.15
CA LEU A 267 -14.69 7.39 -0.68
C LEU A 267 -15.28 8.45 -1.64
N ALA A 268 -16.13 8.03 -2.60
CA ALA A 268 -16.79 8.95 -3.52
C ALA A 268 -17.70 9.96 -2.80
N GLY A 269 -18.38 9.54 -1.73
CA GLY A 269 -19.19 10.41 -0.88
C GLY A 269 -18.37 11.51 -0.20
N VAL A 270 -17.25 11.11 0.42
CA VAL A 270 -16.33 12.03 1.12
C VAL A 270 -15.66 13.00 0.14
N LEU A 271 -15.11 12.49 -0.97
CA LEU A 271 -14.47 13.31 -2.00
C LEU A 271 -15.48 14.27 -2.66
N GLY A 272 -16.71 13.81 -2.91
CA GLY A 272 -17.77 14.65 -3.45
C GLY A 272 -18.20 15.78 -2.50
N GLU A 273 -18.17 15.57 -1.18
CA GLU A 273 -18.38 16.64 -0.21
C GLU A 273 -17.22 17.63 -0.21
N TYR A 274 -15.97 17.14 -0.18
CA TYR A 274 -14.77 17.97 -0.22
C TYR A 274 -14.71 18.85 -1.47
N LEU A 275 -14.88 18.26 -2.67
CA LEU A 275 -14.79 19.00 -3.94
C LEU A 275 -15.86 20.09 -4.07
N ARG A 276 -17.07 19.86 -3.55
CA ARG A 276 -18.12 20.90 -3.52
C ARG A 276 -17.74 22.11 -2.68
N HIS A 277 -16.91 21.93 -1.64
CA HIS A 277 -16.42 23.00 -0.79
C HIS A 277 -15.09 23.60 -1.30
N ASP A 278 -14.32 22.84 -2.08
CA ASP A 278 -13.10 23.30 -2.75
C ASP A 278 -13.42 24.22 -3.95
N ASP A 279 -14.49 23.93 -4.68
CA ASP A 279 -14.98 24.71 -5.84
C ASP A 279 -15.70 26.02 -5.45
N VAL A 280 -15.70 26.41 -4.17
CA VAL A 280 -16.34 27.64 -3.70
C VAL A 280 -15.38 28.81 -3.89
N LEU A 281 -15.84 29.88 -4.57
CA LEU A 281 -15.07 31.12 -4.78
C LEU A 281 -14.77 31.92 -3.48
N ASP A 282 -15.30 31.47 -2.35
CA ASP A 282 -15.15 32.08 -1.02
C ASP A 282 -14.26 31.20 -0.14
N ASP A 283 -13.00 31.62 0.02
CA ASP A 283 -12.01 30.97 0.87
C ASP A 283 -12.47 30.82 2.33
N THR A 284 -13.37 31.69 2.81
CA THR A 284 -13.91 31.64 4.17
C THR A 284 -14.79 30.40 4.36
N VAL A 285 -15.61 30.07 3.36
CA VAL A 285 -16.48 28.88 3.40
C VAL A 285 -15.65 27.61 3.37
N ARG A 286 -14.63 27.58 2.51
CA ARG A 286 -13.68 26.46 2.42
C ARG A 286 -12.93 26.27 3.74
N GLN A 287 -12.38 27.33 4.32
CA GLN A 287 -11.66 27.25 5.58
C GLN A 287 -12.56 26.82 6.74
N THR A 288 -13.79 27.34 6.82
CA THR A 288 -14.77 26.93 7.86
C THR A 288 -15.11 25.44 7.75
N TYR A 289 -15.24 24.91 6.53
CA TYR A 289 -15.46 23.50 6.30
C TYR A 289 -14.26 22.65 6.77
N LEU A 290 -13.04 23.02 6.38
CA LEU A 290 -11.82 22.33 6.78
C LEU A 290 -11.65 22.35 8.30
N ASP A 291 -11.80 23.51 8.94
CA ASP A 291 -11.71 23.67 10.39
C ASP A 291 -12.76 22.79 11.11
N GLY A 292 -13.98 22.70 10.58
CA GLY A 292 -15.03 21.84 11.13
C GLY A 292 -14.76 20.33 11.00
N LYS A 293 -13.95 19.94 10.01
CA LYS A 293 -13.54 18.54 9.78
C LYS A 293 -12.27 18.17 10.51
N GLN A 294 -11.47 19.14 10.94
CA GLN A 294 -10.17 18.98 11.61
C GLN A 294 -10.26 18.44 13.06
N ARG A 295 -11.15 17.48 13.30
CA ARG A 295 -11.55 16.95 14.61
C ARG A 295 -10.37 16.41 15.42
N TYR A 296 -9.42 15.72 14.77
CA TYR A 296 -8.24 15.19 15.44
C TYR A 296 -7.35 16.31 15.96
N ARG A 297 -6.75 17.16 15.10
CA ARG A 297 -5.89 18.27 15.58
C ARG A 297 -6.62 19.27 16.50
N ASN A 298 -7.91 19.54 16.27
CA ASN A 298 -8.66 20.52 17.08
C ASN A 298 -8.99 20.02 18.49
N ALA A 299 -9.31 18.73 18.65
CA ALA A 299 -9.56 18.15 19.98
C ALA A 299 -8.35 18.27 20.93
N PHE A 300 -7.13 18.40 20.39
CA PHE A 300 -5.91 18.56 21.19
C PHE A 300 -5.51 20.02 21.40
N ARG A 301 -5.69 20.90 20.40
CA ARG A 301 -5.49 22.35 20.58
C ARG A 301 -6.34 22.92 21.73
N GLU A 302 -7.57 22.42 21.89
CA GLU A 302 -8.45 22.82 22.99
C GLU A 302 -7.98 22.27 24.35
N ARG A 303 -7.44 21.05 24.43
CA ARG A 303 -6.87 20.47 25.67
C ARG A 303 -5.59 21.17 26.13
N SER A 304 -4.72 21.60 25.21
CA SER A 304 -3.50 22.33 25.55
C SER A 304 -3.81 23.73 26.10
N ALA A 305 -4.89 24.37 25.65
CA ALA A 305 -5.34 25.68 26.15
C ALA A 305 -5.94 25.61 27.56
N ASP A 306 -6.50 24.46 27.95
CA ASP A 306 -7.04 24.20 29.30
C ASP A 306 -5.96 23.74 30.31
N ALA A 307 -4.73 23.49 29.84
CA ALA A 307 -3.58 23.07 30.65
C ALA A 307 -2.58 24.20 30.96
N GLU A 308 -2.82 25.42 30.46
CA GLU A 308 -2.10 26.67 30.82
C GLU A 308 -2.85 27.49 31.89
#